data_AF-A0A2J6QDL9-F1
#
_entry.id   AF-A0A2J6QDL9-F1
#
_cell.length_a   1.000
_cell.length_b   1.000
_cell.length_c   1.000
_cell.angle_alpha   90.00
_cell.angle_beta   90.00
_cell.angle_gamma   90.00
#
_symmetry.space_group_name_H-M   'P 1'
#
loop_
_entity.id
_entity.type
_entity.pdbx_description
1 polymer ?
#
loop_
_entity_poly.entity_id
_entity_poly.type
_entity_poly.pdbx_seq_one_letter_code
_entity_poly.pdbx_strand_id
1 'polypeptide(L)'
;MECTTPVGQAAIEALRDATDQAAKALYQSSVEQSSLRLRIAELEAENARLADELGDAQTEVKILTQDQELLQKELELEKSSNKRLQEEIDMPLRQSTSTDEELDDAKIEIEKLKSEVSELQDELSHLELVEELLEESRATVNQLDEEIADLKEQHLQDSKVNTELVQGHKTSLHDLRQRIADLEYERRQKEPLVQKAVAIRRKFLIQAREQLGLGQTEAFVAEYETGGNAVVHGGDGLADEALLLGGYLDSEEWGEVFEALYGKKAGEFGTCPKGLRRLKDCEVTIKVVQVVRGARPSFTERSEAEAQIRTIKQMYERDSEEADRDAIVQGGIARVEALTEEIVQAARGDDAIFKETS
;
A
#
# COMPACT_ATOMS: atom_id res chain seq x y z
N MET A 1 180.29 -132.80 -7.53
CA MET A 1 179.03 -133.38 -7.03
C MET A 1 178.20 -132.21 -6.54
N GLU A 2 177.32 -131.67 -7.38
CA GLU A 2 175.85 -131.97 -7.43
C GLU A 2 175.09 -131.10 -6.40
N CYS A 3 173.91 -130.49 -6.61
CA CYS A 3 173.01 -130.27 -7.76
C CYS A 3 171.98 -129.17 -7.36
N THR A 4 171.69 -128.26 -8.30
CA THR A 4 170.56 -127.31 -8.53
C THR A 4 169.34 -127.18 -7.58
N THR A 5 168.85 -125.94 -7.36
CA THR A 5 167.60 -125.41 -7.99
C THR A 5 167.33 -123.88 -7.78
N PRO A 6 166.65 -123.18 -8.72
CA PRO A 6 166.48 -121.71 -8.77
C PRO A 6 165.00 -121.24 -8.75
N VAL A 7 164.51 -120.61 -7.68
CA VAL A 7 163.14 -119.99 -7.65
C VAL A 7 163.06 -118.66 -6.84
N GLY A 8 164.08 -118.29 -6.06
CA GLY A 8 164.00 -117.15 -5.12
C GLY A 8 163.93 -115.74 -5.71
N GLN A 9 164.29 -115.54 -6.99
CA GLN A 9 164.39 -114.19 -7.58
C GLN A 9 163.08 -113.64 -8.14
N ALA A 10 162.17 -114.50 -8.62
CA ALA A 10 160.87 -114.06 -9.16
C ALA A 10 159.87 -113.57 -8.08
N ALA A 11 160.01 -114.06 -6.84
CA ALA A 11 159.14 -113.67 -5.74
C ALA A 11 159.43 -112.26 -5.20
N ILE A 12 160.69 -111.80 -5.30
CA ILE A 12 161.11 -110.49 -4.77
C ILE A 12 160.66 -109.35 -5.71
N GLU A 13 160.70 -109.56 -7.02
CA GLU A 13 160.22 -108.58 -8.01
C GLU A 13 158.69 -108.45 -7.99
N ALA A 14 157.96 -109.56 -7.85
CA ALA A 14 156.50 -109.53 -7.69
C ALA A 14 156.06 -108.82 -6.40
N LEU A 15 156.83 -108.97 -5.32
CA LEU A 15 156.60 -108.23 -4.07
C LEU A 15 156.82 -106.74 -4.25
N ARG A 16 157.86 -106.34 -5.00
CA ARG A 16 158.18 -104.93 -5.24
C ARG A 16 157.11 -104.23 -6.07
N ASP A 17 156.68 -104.84 -7.17
CA ASP A 17 155.57 -104.33 -8.00
C ASP A 17 154.24 -104.29 -7.23
N ALA A 18 153.99 -105.26 -6.36
CA ALA A 18 152.81 -105.25 -5.49
C ALA A 18 152.86 -104.12 -4.45
N THR A 19 154.03 -103.82 -3.87
CA THR A 19 154.19 -102.66 -2.96
C THR A 19 154.07 -101.33 -3.69
N ASP A 20 154.62 -101.19 -4.90
CA ASP A 20 154.51 -99.96 -5.67
C ASP A 20 153.07 -99.74 -6.18
N GLN A 21 152.37 -100.80 -6.58
CA GLN A 21 150.93 -100.73 -6.88
C GLN A 21 150.09 -100.40 -5.65
N ALA A 22 150.41 -100.98 -4.48
CA ALA A 22 149.73 -100.67 -3.23
C ALA A 22 149.99 -99.22 -2.78
N ALA A 23 151.21 -98.71 -2.95
CA ALA A 23 151.55 -97.33 -2.67
C ALA A 23 150.84 -96.35 -3.63
N LYS A 24 150.73 -96.70 -4.92
CA LYS A 24 149.98 -95.92 -5.92
C LYS A 24 148.47 -95.92 -5.63
N ALA A 25 147.92 -97.07 -5.24
CA ALA A 25 146.52 -97.21 -4.87
C ALA A 25 146.20 -96.47 -3.56
N LEU A 26 147.10 -96.48 -2.57
CA LEU A 26 146.96 -95.70 -1.35
C LEU A 26 147.07 -94.19 -1.61
N TYR A 27 147.95 -93.77 -2.51
CA TYR A 27 148.05 -92.37 -2.92
C TYR A 27 146.81 -91.92 -3.72
N GLN A 28 146.33 -92.72 -4.67
CA GLN A 28 145.08 -92.44 -5.40
C GLN A 28 143.88 -92.41 -4.47
N SER A 29 143.79 -93.37 -3.53
CA SER A 29 142.75 -93.39 -2.51
C SER A 29 142.83 -92.17 -1.60
N SER A 30 144.03 -91.73 -1.20
CA SER A 30 144.21 -90.49 -0.43
C SER A 30 143.79 -89.24 -1.21
N VAL A 31 144.05 -89.19 -2.52
CA VAL A 31 143.64 -88.08 -3.40
C VAL A 31 142.12 -88.09 -3.60
N GLU A 32 141.51 -89.25 -3.81
CA GLU A 32 140.05 -89.41 -3.88
C GLU A 32 139.37 -89.10 -2.54
N GLN A 33 139.95 -89.51 -1.42
CA GLN A 33 139.44 -89.18 -0.10
C GLN A 33 139.55 -87.67 0.19
N SER A 34 140.59 -87.02 -0.34
CA SER A 34 140.75 -85.57 -0.27
C SER A 34 139.75 -84.83 -1.16
N SER A 35 139.49 -85.33 -2.38
CA SER A 35 138.50 -84.74 -3.29
C SER A 35 137.07 -84.95 -2.79
N LEU A 36 136.76 -86.12 -2.23
CA LEU A 36 135.48 -86.39 -1.58
C LEU A 36 135.30 -85.54 -0.32
N ARG A 37 136.35 -85.32 0.49
CA ARG A 37 136.28 -84.39 1.63
C ARG A 37 136.05 -82.96 1.18
N LEU A 38 136.70 -82.51 0.11
CA LEU A 38 136.47 -81.19 -0.47
C LEU A 38 135.02 -81.07 -0.96
N ARG A 39 134.50 -82.10 -1.63
CA ARG A 39 133.13 -82.13 -2.13
C ARG A 39 132.10 -82.18 -1.01
N ILE A 40 132.37 -82.90 0.07
CA ILE A 40 131.52 -82.91 1.27
C ILE A 40 131.52 -81.51 1.89
N ALA A 41 132.67 -80.86 2.04
CA ALA A 41 132.75 -79.50 2.57
C ALA A 41 132.04 -78.48 1.64
N GLU A 42 132.13 -78.63 0.32
CA GLU A 42 131.37 -77.83 -0.65
C GLU A 42 129.86 -78.04 -0.50
N LEU A 43 129.41 -79.29 -0.39
CA LEU A 43 127.99 -79.62 -0.21
C LEU A 43 127.46 -79.17 1.16
N GLU A 44 128.30 -79.20 2.20
CA GLU A 44 127.97 -78.66 3.52
C GLU A 44 127.86 -77.13 3.48
N ALA A 45 128.77 -76.45 2.77
CA ALA A 45 128.70 -75.01 2.56
C ALA A 45 127.49 -74.61 1.70
N GLU A 46 127.18 -75.38 0.66
CA GLU A 46 126.02 -75.20 -0.19
C GLU A 46 124.71 -75.46 0.58
N ASN A 47 124.65 -76.51 1.40
CA ASN A 47 123.52 -76.76 2.29
C ASN A 47 123.35 -75.66 3.34
N ALA A 48 124.44 -75.13 3.90
CA ALA A 48 124.38 -73.99 4.82
C ALA A 48 123.82 -72.75 4.11
N ARG A 49 124.28 -72.47 2.89
CA ARG A 49 123.78 -71.35 2.09
C ARG A 49 122.30 -71.53 1.69
N LEU A 50 121.89 -72.73 1.27
CA LEU A 50 120.50 -73.04 0.95
C LEU A 50 119.60 -72.98 2.19
N ALA A 51 120.12 -73.34 3.37
CA ALA A 51 119.39 -73.19 4.62
C ALA A 51 119.19 -71.71 4.99
N ASP A 52 120.19 -70.86 4.77
CA ASP A 52 120.08 -69.41 4.94
C ASP A 52 119.08 -68.81 3.92
N GLU A 53 119.18 -69.15 2.63
CA GLU A 53 118.23 -68.70 1.59
C GLU A 53 116.79 -69.16 1.88
N LEU A 54 116.61 -70.38 2.40
CA LEU A 54 115.31 -70.88 2.85
C LEU A 54 114.79 -70.10 4.07
N GLY A 55 115.68 -69.75 4.99
CA GLY A 55 115.37 -68.89 6.14
C GLY A 55 114.89 -67.51 5.69
N ASP A 56 115.61 -66.87 4.78
CA ASP A 56 115.23 -65.57 4.20
C ASP A 56 113.88 -65.66 3.48
N ALA A 57 113.67 -66.68 2.63
CA ALA A 57 112.39 -66.89 1.96
C ALA A 57 111.23 -67.13 2.94
N GLN A 58 111.47 -67.85 4.05
CA GLN A 58 110.47 -68.02 5.10
C GLN A 58 110.13 -66.71 5.80
N THR A 59 111.13 -65.85 6.05
CA THR A 59 110.88 -64.52 6.60
C THR A 59 110.11 -63.62 5.64
N GLU A 60 110.42 -63.66 4.35
CA GLU A 60 109.72 -62.92 3.31
C GLU A 60 108.26 -63.38 3.17
N VAL A 61 108.02 -64.69 3.13
CA VAL A 61 106.65 -65.25 3.13
C VAL A 61 105.88 -64.80 4.37
N LYS A 62 106.53 -64.75 5.53
CA LYS A 62 105.88 -64.27 6.76
C LYS A 62 105.52 -62.79 6.68
N ILE A 63 106.41 -61.95 6.14
CA ILE A 63 106.15 -60.52 5.93
C ILE A 63 105.01 -60.34 4.93
N LEU A 64 105.05 -61.01 3.78
CA LEU A 64 103.99 -60.94 2.77
C LEU A 64 102.63 -61.43 3.30
N THR A 65 102.63 -62.46 4.15
CA THR A 65 101.41 -62.93 4.81
C THR A 65 100.84 -61.84 5.75
N GLN A 66 101.71 -61.18 6.52
CA GLN A 66 101.30 -60.06 7.38
C GLN A 66 100.78 -58.88 6.56
N ASP A 67 101.43 -58.52 5.45
CA ASP A 67 101.00 -57.46 4.55
C ASP A 67 99.66 -57.80 3.89
N GLN A 68 99.45 -59.06 3.50
CA GLN A 68 98.17 -59.52 2.96
C GLN A 68 97.04 -59.42 4.00
N GLU A 69 97.31 -59.78 5.26
CA GLU A 69 96.34 -59.60 6.36
C GLU A 69 96.05 -58.12 6.63
N LEU A 70 97.04 -57.23 6.54
CA LEU A 70 96.85 -55.79 6.69
C LEU A 70 96.01 -55.21 5.55
N LEU A 71 96.32 -55.55 4.31
CA LEU A 71 95.54 -55.11 3.14
C LEU A 71 94.10 -55.62 3.18
N GLN A 72 93.86 -56.83 3.69
CA GLN A 72 92.50 -57.33 3.91
C GLN A 72 91.75 -56.49 4.95
N LYS A 73 92.39 -56.14 6.06
CA LYS A 73 91.80 -55.26 7.07
C LYS A 73 91.52 -53.86 6.53
N GLU A 74 92.43 -53.29 5.75
CA GLU A 74 92.23 -51.99 5.10
C GLU A 74 91.05 -52.03 4.12
N LEU A 75 90.95 -53.08 3.31
CA LEU A 75 89.83 -53.27 2.38
C LEU A 75 88.49 -53.43 3.12
N GLU A 76 88.46 -54.15 4.25
CA GLU A 76 87.26 -54.29 5.08
C GLU A 76 86.86 -52.95 5.72
N LEU A 77 87.83 -52.18 6.22
CA LEU A 77 87.60 -50.84 6.74
C LEU A 77 87.04 -49.91 5.65
N GLU A 78 87.62 -49.93 4.46
CA GLU A 78 87.16 -49.12 3.33
C GLU A 78 85.74 -49.52 2.88
N LYS A 79 85.43 -50.82 2.81
CA LYS A 79 84.06 -51.30 2.55
C LYS A 79 83.08 -50.82 3.60
N SER A 80 83.45 -50.89 4.88
CA SER A 80 82.60 -50.41 5.97
C SER A 80 82.41 -48.90 5.93
N SER A 81 83.45 -48.14 5.56
CA SER A 81 83.41 -46.70 5.39
C SER A 81 82.54 -46.30 4.21
N ASN A 82 82.70 -46.94 3.05
CA ASN A 82 81.87 -46.72 1.87
C ASN A 82 80.41 -47.05 2.13
N LYS A 83 80.12 -48.12 2.89
CA LYS A 83 78.75 -48.43 3.30
C LYS A 83 78.15 -47.32 4.17
N ARG A 84 78.91 -46.79 5.14
CA ARG A 84 78.46 -45.66 5.96
C ARG A 84 78.24 -44.39 5.14
N LEU A 85 79.16 -44.06 4.23
CA LEU A 85 79.01 -42.91 3.34
C LEU A 85 77.79 -43.06 2.42
N GLN A 86 77.52 -44.27 1.91
CA GLN A 86 76.31 -44.53 1.14
C GLN A 86 75.04 -44.34 1.99
N GLU A 87 75.03 -44.84 3.22
CA GLU A 87 73.92 -44.62 4.17
C GLU A 87 73.75 -43.11 4.51
N GLU A 88 74.86 -42.38 4.66
CA GLU A 88 74.89 -40.93 4.91
C GLU A 88 74.45 -40.10 3.69
N ILE A 89 74.63 -40.60 2.47
CA ILE A 89 74.10 -39.98 1.24
C ILE A 89 72.62 -40.33 1.03
N ASP A 90 72.22 -41.57 1.27
CA ASP A 90 70.84 -42.04 1.06
C ASP A 90 69.86 -41.43 2.08
N MET A 91 70.31 -41.16 3.31
CA MET A 91 69.49 -40.55 4.37
C MET A 91 68.95 -39.16 4.00
N PRO A 92 69.77 -38.15 3.63
CA PRO A 92 69.30 -36.84 3.25
C PRO A 92 68.49 -36.87 1.95
N LEU A 93 68.76 -37.80 1.03
CA LEU A 93 67.91 -37.99 -0.16
C LEU A 93 66.50 -38.42 0.23
N ARG A 94 66.35 -39.41 1.13
CA ARG A 94 65.04 -39.84 1.64
C ARG A 94 64.33 -38.73 2.43
N GLN A 95 65.08 -37.94 3.19
CA GLN A 95 64.53 -36.78 3.89
C GLN A 95 64.06 -35.71 2.89
N SER A 96 64.85 -35.42 1.86
CA SER A 96 64.48 -34.48 0.79
C SER A 96 63.19 -34.90 0.10
N THR A 97 63.05 -36.18 -0.27
CA THR A 97 61.81 -36.67 -0.91
C THR A 97 60.62 -36.56 0.03
N SER A 98 60.79 -36.86 1.32
CA SER A 98 59.73 -36.70 2.33
C SER A 98 59.33 -35.23 2.50
N THR A 99 60.29 -34.32 2.53
CA THR A 99 60.01 -32.88 2.65
C THR A 99 59.39 -32.30 1.39
N ASP A 100 59.72 -32.83 0.21
CA ASP A 100 59.11 -32.42 -1.06
C ASP A 100 57.64 -32.87 -1.12
N GLU A 101 57.33 -34.09 -0.64
CA GLU A 101 55.95 -34.58 -0.50
C GLU A 101 55.15 -33.71 0.48
N GLU A 102 55.71 -33.41 1.67
CA GLU A 102 55.07 -32.52 2.65
C GLU A 102 54.83 -31.11 2.09
N LEU A 103 55.77 -30.59 1.28
CA LEU A 103 55.65 -29.29 0.63
C LEU A 103 54.53 -29.28 -0.41
N ASP A 104 54.39 -30.35 -1.20
CA ASP A 104 53.33 -30.46 -2.19
C ASP A 104 51.94 -30.63 -1.55
N ASP A 105 51.83 -31.40 -0.47
CA ASP A 105 50.60 -31.49 0.33
C ASP A 105 50.21 -30.12 0.91
N ALA A 106 51.18 -29.38 1.46
CA ALA A 106 50.95 -28.03 1.98
C ALA A 106 50.50 -27.04 0.88
N LYS A 107 51.02 -27.16 -0.35
CA LYS A 107 50.56 -26.33 -1.49
C LYS A 107 49.12 -26.64 -1.86
N ILE A 108 48.73 -27.92 -1.87
CA ILE A 108 47.35 -28.33 -2.14
C ILE A 108 46.41 -27.76 -1.08
N GLU A 109 46.80 -27.83 0.19
CA GLU A 109 46.02 -27.26 1.30
C GLU A 109 45.91 -25.73 1.20
N ILE A 110 46.99 -25.03 0.82
CA ILE A 110 46.95 -23.58 0.58
C ILE A 110 45.99 -23.22 -0.55
N GLU A 111 46.00 -23.94 -1.67
CA GLU A 111 45.07 -23.66 -2.78
C GLU A 111 43.61 -23.94 -2.38
N LYS A 112 43.37 -24.98 -1.58
CA LYS A 112 42.04 -25.24 -1.02
C LYS A 112 41.58 -24.13 -0.07
N LEU A 113 42.44 -23.66 0.82
CA LEU A 113 42.12 -22.54 1.72
C LEU A 113 41.88 -21.24 0.95
N LYS A 114 42.62 -21.00 -0.15
CA LYS A 114 42.36 -19.85 -1.02
C LYS A 114 40.99 -19.92 -1.69
N SER A 115 40.56 -21.09 -2.17
CA SER A 115 39.22 -21.24 -2.73
C SER A 115 38.15 -20.99 -1.66
N GLU A 116 38.31 -21.54 -0.45
CA GLU A 116 37.37 -21.30 0.66
C GLU A 116 37.30 -19.82 1.05
N VAL A 117 38.44 -19.11 1.08
CA VAL A 117 38.45 -17.65 1.34
C VAL A 117 37.72 -16.88 0.26
N SER A 118 37.88 -17.26 -1.02
CA SER A 118 37.15 -16.62 -2.12
C SER A 118 35.65 -16.82 -2.00
N GLU A 119 35.20 -18.04 -1.69
CA GLU A 119 33.78 -18.35 -1.49
C GLU A 119 33.19 -17.55 -0.31
N LEU A 120 33.91 -17.46 0.81
CA LEU A 120 33.46 -16.67 1.97
C LEU A 120 33.42 -15.17 1.68
N GLN A 121 34.29 -14.65 0.83
CA GLN A 121 34.26 -13.24 0.39
C GLN A 121 33.03 -12.95 -0.47
N ASP A 122 32.67 -13.88 -1.36
CA ASP A 122 31.46 -13.77 -2.18
C ASP A 122 30.20 -13.84 -1.30
N GLU A 123 30.15 -14.77 -0.33
CA GLU A 123 29.06 -14.86 0.64
C GLU A 123 28.91 -13.60 1.50
N LEU A 124 30.04 -13.03 1.98
CA LEU A 124 30.03 -11.78 2.74
C LEU A 124 29.46 -10.63 1.91
N SER A 125 29.91 -10.50 0.67
CA SER A 125 29.42 -9.45 -0.25
C SER A 125 27.92 -9.58 -0.53
N HIS A 126 27.43 -10.82 -0.65
CA HIS A 126 25.99 -11.08 -0.80
C HIS A 126 25.21 -10.73 0.47
N LEU A 127 25.72 -11.05 1.66
CA LEU A 127 25.07 -10.72 2.93
C LEU A 127 24.99 -9.21 3.16
N GLU A 128 26.03 -8.45 2.82
CA GLU A 128 26.02 -6.99 2.88
C GLU A 128 24.91 -6.39 1.99
N LEU A 129 24.74 -6.92 0.77
CA LEU A 129 23.65 -6.49 -0.12
C LEU A 129 22.26 -6.82 0.46
N VAL A 130 22.10 -8.00 1.07
CA VAL A 130 20.84 -8.40 1.70
C VAL A 130 20.53 -7.51 2.91
N GLU A 131 21.54 -7.09 3.67
CA GLU A 131 21.37 -6.17 4.80
C GLU A 131 20.88 -4.79 4.33
N GLU A 132 21.44 -4.25 3.24
CA GLU A 132 21.00 -2.99 2.63
C GLU A 132 19.54 -3.07 2.17
N LEU A 133 19.15 -4.16 1.50
CA LEU A 133 17.76 -4.40 1.08
C LEU A 133 16.80 -4.53 2.26
N LEU A 134 17.23 -5.14 3.36
CA LEU A 134 16.44 -5.24 4.58
C LEU A 134 16.25 -3.86 5.24
N GLU A 135 17.27 -3.00 5.20
CA GLU A 135 17.17 -1.65 5.73
C GLU A 135 16.21 -0.79 4.91
N GLU A 136 16.26 -0.88 3.57
CA GLU A 136 15.29 -0.23 2.67
C GLU A 136 13.87 -0.76 2.91
N SER A 137 13.71 -2.08 3.04
CA SER A 137 12.41 -2.68 3.36
C SER A 137 11.87 -2.23 4.72
N ARG A 138 12.72 -2.04 5.73
CA ARG A 138 12.29 -1.50 7.03
C ARG A 138 11.86 -0.04 6.93
N ALA A 139 12.60 0.78 6.17
CA ALA A 139 12.24 2.17 5.95
C ALA A 139 10.87 2.30 5.27
N THR A 140 10.60 1.50 4.23
CA THR A 140 9.30 1.49 3.55
C THR A 140 8.16 1.01 4.45
N VAL A 141 8.38 -0.02 5.28
CA VAL A 141 7.37 -0.46 6.26
C VAL A 141 7.04 0.64 7.26
N ASN A 142 8.05 1.35 7.79
CA ASN A 142 7.81 2.45 8.73
C ASN A 142 7.01 3.60 8.09
N GLN A 143 7.30 3.95 6.82
CA GLN A 143 6.54 4.97 6.09
C GLN A 143 5.07 4.56 5.90
N LEU A 144 4.81 3.30 5.57
CA LEU A 144 3.45 2.79 5.42
C LEU A 144 2.70 2.76 6.77
N ASP A 145 3.38 2.44 7.87
CA ASP A 145 2.79 2.48 9.20
C ASP A 145 2.39 3.90 9.62
N GLU A 146 3.21 4.91 9.29
CA GLU A 146 2.88 6.33 9.47
C GLU A 146 1.66 6.74 8.63
N GLU A 147 1.62 6.40 7.34
CA GLU A 147 0.48 6.70 6.46
C GLU A 147 -0.82 6.04 6.95
N ILE A 148 -0.74 4.79 7.44
CA ILE A 148 -1.89 4.10 8.04
C ILE A 148 -2.37 4.81 9.31
N ALA A 149 -1.46 5.32 10.15
CA ALA A 149 -1.82 6.07 11.34
C ALA A 149 -2.55 7.38 11.00
N ASP A 150 -2.04 8.13 10.02
CA ASP A 150 -2.64 9.38 9.55
C ASP A 150 -4.03 9.15 8.94
N LEU A 151 -4.19 8.12 8.09
CA LEU A 151 -5.48 7.77 7.49
C LEU A 151 -6.52 7.34 8.53
N LYS A 152 -6.09 6.64 9.59
CA LYS A 152 -6.99 6.26 10.70
C LYS A 152 -7.47 7.48 11.48
N GLU A 153 -6.60 8.44 11.74
CA GLU A 153 -6.98 9.67 12.44
C GLU A 153 -7.94 10.52 11.57
N GLN A 154 -7.65 10.65 10.28
CA GLN A 154 -8.54 11.34 9.35
C GLN A 154 -9.92 10.69 9.30
N HIS A 155 -9.98 9.36 9.18
CA HIS A 155 -11.25 8.63 9.20
C HIS A 155 -12.02 8.82 10.51
N LEU A 156 -11.33 8.87 11.65
CA LEU A 156 -11.97 9.13 12.94
C LEU A 156 -12.55 10.55 13.01
N GLN A 157 -11.84 11.53 12.47
CA GLN A 157 -12.30 12.92 12.42
C GLN A 157 -13.52 13.09 11.49
N ASP A 158 -13.49 12.50 10.30
CA ASP A 158 -14.62 12.51 9.36
C ASP A 158 -15.85 11.81 9.95
N SER A 159 -15.65 10.71 10.68
CA SER A 159 -16.72 10.00 11.38
C SER A 159 -17.40 10.87 12.44
N LYS A 160 -16.63 11.66 13.20
CA LYS A 160 -17.17 12.60 14.20
C LYS A 160 -18.00 13.69 13.53
N VAL A 161 -17.47 14.33 12.48
CA VAL A 161 -18.18 15.38 11.72
C VAL A 161 -19.49 14.85 11.13
N ASN A 162 -19.47 13.67 10.52
CA ASN A 162 -20.67 13.03 9.99
C ASN A 162 -21.70 12.74 11.08
N THR A 163 -21.26 12.30 12.26
CA THR A 163 -22.16 12.03 13.39
C THR A 163 -22.85 13.32 13.87
N GLU A 164 -22.12 14.43 13.96
CA GLU A 164 -22.67 15.74 14.32
C GLU A 164 -23.66 16.26 13.26
N LEU A 165 -23.33 16.16 11.97
CA LEU A 165 -24.22 16.54 10.87
C LEU A 165 -25.52 15.73 10.89
N VAL A 166 -25.44 14.41 11.08
CA VAL A 166 -26.62 13.54 11.19
C VAL A 166 -27.47 13.93 12.39
N GLN A 167 -26.85 14.28 13.52
CA GLN A 167 -27.57 14.73 14.70
C GLN A 167 -28.29 16.07 14.45
N GLY A 168 -27.64 17.02 13.78
CA GLY A 168 -28.24 18.30 13.38
C GLY A 168 -29.41 18.14 12.40
N HIS A 169 -29.31 17.22 11.44
CA HIS A 169 -30.42 16.89 10.54
C HIS A 169 -31.60 16.26 11.30
N LYS A 170 -31.34 15.40 12.30
CA LYS A 170 -32.39 14.81 13.13
C LYS A 170 -33.16 15.86 13.93
N THR A 171 -32.47 16.84 14.53
CA THR A 171 -33.14 17.92 15.27
C THR A 171 -33.96 18.80 14.32
N SER A 172 -33.40 19.19 13.16
CA SER A 172 -34.14 19.98 12.17
C SER A 172 -35.38 19.25 11.65
N LEU A 173 -35.29 17.94 11.39
CA LEU A 173 -36.44 17.13 10.99
C LEU A 173 -37.51 17.05 12.09
N HIS A 174 -37.10 16.99 13.36
CA HIS A 174 -38.02 17.01 14.48
C HIS A 174 -38.78 18.35 14.55
N ASP A 175 -38.05 19.47 14.45
CA ASP A 175 -38.64 20.81 14.49
C ASP A 175 -39.61 21.05 13.34
N LEU A 176 -39.26 20.60 12.12
CA LEU A 176 -40.15 20.70 10.95
C LEU A 176 -41.41 19.85 11.12
N ARG A 177 -41.29 18.63 11.66
CA ARG A 177 -42.46 17.78 11.95
C ARG A 177 -43.37 18.43 12.99
N GLN A 178 -42.80 19.03 14.03
CA GLN A 178 -43.57 19.76 15.03
C GLN A 178 -44.30 20.95 14.40
N ARG A 179 -43.60 21.73 13.56
CA ARG A 179 -44.20 22.87 12.87
C ARG A 179 -45.36 22.48 11.94
N ILE A 180 -45.24 21.36 11.23
CA ILE A 180 -46.32 20.82 10.39
C ILE A 180 -47.52 20.46 11.27
N ALA A 181 -47.30 19.75 12.38
CA ALA A 181 -48.37 19.38 13.31
C ALA A 181 -49.11 20.61 13.87
N ASP A 182 -48.36 21.66 14.24
CA ASP A 182 -48.93 22.92 14.74
C ASP A 182 -49.79 23.61 13.67
N LEU A 183 -49.31 23.68 12.41
CA LEU A 183 -50.04 24.28 11.30
C LEU A 183 -51.29 23.48 10.92
N GLU A 184 -51.23 22.14 10.96
CA GLU A 184 -52.41 21.29 10.74
C GLU A 184 -53.46 21.51 11.83
N TYR A 185 -53.03 21.65 13.08
CA TYR A 185 -53.92 21.96 14.19
C TYR A 185 -54.58 23.33 14.01
N GLU A 186 -53.81 24.36 13.68
CA GLU A 186 -54.32 25.71 13.39
C GLU A 186 -55.32 25.69 12.23
N ARG A 187 -55.02 24.96 11.15
CA ARG A 187 -55.94 24.76 10.02
C ARG A 187 -57.25 24.15 10.47
N ARG A 188 -57.21 23.06 11.26
CA ARG A 188 -58.42 22.39 11.78
C ARG A 188 -59.27 23.31 12.65
N GLN A 189 -58.65 24.18 13.45
CA GLN A 189 -59.37 25.16 14.27
C GLN A 189 -60.05 26.24 13.42
N LYS A 190 -59.39 26.69 12.34
CA LYS A 190 -59.89 27.76 11.48
C LYS A 190 -60.86 27.30 10.41
N GLU A 191 -60.84 26.02 10.03
CA GLU A 191 -61.70 25.44 9.00
C GLU A 191 -63.19 25.78 9.18
N PRO A 192 -63.82 25.67 10.37
CA PRO A 192 -65.23 26.01 10.54
C PRO A 192 -65.53 27.50 10.30
N LEU A 193 -64.57 28.39 10.58
CA LEU A 193 -64.71 29.82 10.32
C LEU A 193 -64.62 30.11 8.82
N VAL A 194 -63.68 29.46 8.13
CA VAL A 194 -63.56 29.54 6.67
C VAL A 194 -64.85 29.04 6.02
N GLN A 195 -65.39 27.90 6.43
CA GLN A 195 -66.65 27.36 5.89
C GLN A 195 -67.84 28.32 6.09
N LYS A 196 -67.93 28.97 7.26
CA LYS A 196 -68.95 30.01 7.50
C LYS A 196 -68.76 31.22 6.58
N ALA A 197 -67.53 31.67 6.39
CA ALA A 197 -67.21 32.78 5.50
C ALA A 197 -67.54 32.43 4.04
N VAL A 198 -67.17 31.23 3.59
CA VAL A 198 -67.51 30.69 2.26
C VAL A 198 -69.03 30.70 2.06
N ALA A 199 -69.81 30.18 3.02
CA ALA A 199 -71.26 30.14 2.94
C ALA A 199 -71.88 31.55 2.84
N ILE A 200 -71.38 32.50 3.62
CA ILE A 200 -71.79 33.91 3.56
C ILE A 200 -71.53 34.50 2.17
N ARG A 201 -70.29 34.41 1.67
CA ARG A 201 -69.92 34.97 0.36
C ARG A 201 -70.67 34.27 -0.78
N ARG A 202 -70.83 32.96 -0.71
CA ARG A 202 -71.63 32.21 -1.70
C ARG A 202 -73.06 32.72 -1.75
N LYS A 203 -73.71 32.96 -0.61
CA LYS A 203 -75.05 33.53 -0.56
C LYS A 203 -75.13 34.92 -1.20
N PHE A 204 -74.13 35.77 -0.95
CA PHE A 204 -74.03 37.06 -1.64
C PHE A 204 -73.97 36.88 -3.16
N LEU A 205 -73.13 35.97 -3.65
CA LEU A 205 -72.99 35.71 -5.08
C LEU A 205 -74.26 35.13 -5.71
N ILE A 206 -75.05 34.31 -4.99
CA ILE A 206 -76.38 33.86 -5.44
C ILE A 206 -77.30 35.08 -5.65
N GLN A 207 -77.42 35.94 -4.63
CA GLN A 207 -78.26 37.14 -4.70
C GLN A 207 -77.83 38.06 -5.86
N ALA A 208 -76.53 38.15 -6.08
CA ALA A 208 -75.94 38.95 -7.13
C ALA A 208 -76.26 38.39 -8.53
N ARG A 209 -76.13 37.07 -8.71
CA ARG A 209 -76.50 36.36 -9.94
C ARG A 209 -77.97 36.59 -10.30
N GLU A 210 -78.86 36.53 -9.31
CA GLU A 210 -80.29 36.81 -9.49
C GLU A 210 -80.53 38.23 -10.01
N GLN A 211 -79.86 39.24 -9.43
CA GLN A 211 -79.99 40.64 -9.89
C GLN A 211 -79.48 40.83 -11.31
N LEU A 212 -78.46 40.08 -11.71
CA LEU A 212 -77.91 40.12 -13.06
C LEU A 212 -78.77 39.39 -14.09
N GLY A 213 -79.86 38.72 -13.67
CA GLY A 213 -80.75 37.99 -14.59
C GLY A 213 -80.14 36.71 -15.16
N LEU A 214 -79.09 36.17 -14.54
CA LEU A 214 -78.35 34.99 -15.01
C LEU A 214 -79.02 33.64 -14.67
N GLY A 215 -80.34 33.66 -14.41
CA GLY A 215 -81.18 32.49 -14.10
C GLY A 215 -80.89 31.84 -12.74
N GLN A 216 -81.94 31.31 -12.10
CA GLN A 216 -81.81 30.39 -10.96
C GLN A 216 -81.97 28.96 -11.46
N THR A 217 -81.06 28.07 -11.10
CA THR A 217 -81.27 26.62 -11.17
C THR A 217 -81.93 26.19 -9.84
N GLU A 218 -83.11 25.57 -9.88
CA GLU A 218 -83.88 25.19 -8.67
C GLU A 218 -83.09 24.29 -7.70
N ALA A 219 -82.07 23.57 -8.17
CA ALA A 219 -81.16 22.77 -7.35
C ALA A 219 -80.30 23.61 -6.38
N PHE A 220 -80.15 24.92 -6.64
CA PHE A 220 -79.19 25.79 -5.97
C PHE A 220 -79.73 26.46 -4.70
N VAL A 221 -81.05 26.56 -4.57
CA VAL A 221 -81.70 27.37 -3.51
C VAL A 221 -81.99 26.52 -2.25
N ALA A 222 -82.35 25.24 -2.42
CA ALA A 222 -82.85 24.40 -1.33
C ALA A 222 -81.79 23.95 -0.30
N GLU A 223 -80.51 23.86 -0.68
CA GLU A 223 -79.44 23.33 0.20
C GLU A 223 -78.81 24.41 1.11
N TYR A 224 -79.05 25.71 0.85
CA TYR A 224 -78.19 26.79 1.39
C TYR A 224 -78.89 27.92 2.16
N GLU A 225 -80.23 27.89 2.32
CA GLU A 225 -81.01 28.99 2.90
C GLU A 225 -80.97 29.11 4.44
N THR A 226 -80.29 28.22 5.19
CA THR A 226 -80.38 28.19 6.66
C THR A 226 -79.31 28.98 7.45
N GLY A 227 -78.41 29.73 6.81
CA GLY A 227 -77.32 30.43 7.51
C GLY A 227 -77.02 31.86 7.05
N GLY A 228 -77.38 32.85 7.88
CA GLY A 228 -76.81 34.22 7.84
C GLY A 228 -77.61 35.22 6.99
N ASN A 229 -78.33 36.15 7.64
CA ASN A 229 -79.17 37.13 6.94
C ASN A 229 -78.90 38.60 7.30
N ALA A 230 -77.81 38.93 8.01
CA ALA A 230 -77.58 40.32 8.46
C ALA A 230 -76.19 40.92 8.13
N VAL A 231 -75.21 40.12 7.70
CA VAL A 231 -73.81 40.60 7.46
C VAL A 231 -73.37 40.39 5.99
N VAL A 232 -74.29 40.07 5.08
CA VAL A 232 -73.98 39.40 3.79
C VAL A 232 -73.91 40.34 2.57
N HIS A 233 -74.21 41.63 2.71
CA HIS A 233 -74.63 42.43 1.53
C HIS A 233 -73.56 43.32 0.87
N GLY A 234 -72.28 43.20 1.23
CA GLY A 234 -71.19 43.96 0.60
C GLY A 234 -70.45 43.16 -0.47
N GLY A 235 -70.16 43.76 -1.61
CA GLY A 235 -69.14 43.28 -2.53
C GLY A 235 -67.77 43.23 -1.83
N ASP A 236 -67.03 42.16 -2.04
CA ASP A 236 -65.65 41.99 -1.57
C ASP A 236 -64.95 41.10 -2.59
N GLY A 237 -64.49 41.74 -3.66
CA GLY A 237 -63.92 41.03 -4.79
C GLY A 237 -62.64 40.26 -4.44
N LEU A 238 -61.91 40.66 -3.39
CA LEU A 238 -60.74 39.91 -2.93
C LEU A 238 -61.13 38.64 -2.19
N ALA A 239 -62.15 38.70 -1.33
CA ALA A 239 -62.66 37.52 -0.67
C ALA A 239 -63.30 36.55 -1.68
N ASP A 240 -64.10 37.06 -2.62
CA ASP A 240 -64.74 36.24 -3.67
C ASP A 240 -63.70 35.58 -4.60
N GLU A 241 -62.68 36.33 -5.01
CA GLU A 241 -61.56 35.80 -5.82
C GLU A 241 -60.78 34.73 -5.05
N ALA A 242 -60.50 34.96 -3.76
CA ALA A 242 -59.79 33.99 -2.92
C ALA A 242 -60.59 32.69 -2.74
N LEU A 243 -61.92 32.76 -2.67
CA LEU A 243 -62.79 31.59 -2.61
C LEU A 243 -62.79 30.79 -3.91
N LEU A 244 -62.75 31.46 -5.06
CA LEU A 244 -62.62 30.83 -6.38
C LEU A 244 -61.27 30.15 -6.55
N LEU A 245 -60.18 30.88 -6.31
CA LEU A 245 -58.83 30.36 -6.46
C LEU A 245 -58.49 29.28 -5.43
N GLY A 246 -59.10 29.35 -4.24
CA GLY A 246 -58.98 28.34 -3.20
C GLY A 246 -59.82 27.07 -3.45
N GLY A 247 -60.60 27.01 -4.53
CA GLY A 247 -61.44 25.86 -4.88
C GLY A 247 -62.67 25.68 -3.99
N TYR A 248 -63.09 26.72 -3.26
CA TYR A 248 -64.28 26.68 -2.41
C TYR A 248 -65.58 26.96 -3.19
N LEU A 249 -65.46 27.49 -4.42
CA LEU A 249 -66.54 27.72 -5.37
C LEU A 249 -66.18 27.00 -6.69
N ASP A 250 -67.18 26.48 -7.40
CA ASP A 250 -66.97 25.90 -8.74
C ASP A 250 -66.41 26.95 -9.70
N SER A 251 -65.21 26.71 -10.21
CA SER A 251 -64.40 27.71 -10.92
C SER A 251 -64.99 28.17 -12.25
N GLU A 252 -65.78 27.33 -12.92
CA GLU A 252 -66.33 27.65 -14.24
C GLU A 252 -67.58 28.54 -14.10
N GLU A 253 -68.61 28.06 -13.40
CA GLU A 253 -69.88 28.77 -13.24
C GLU A 253 -69.75 30.04 -12.39
N TRP A 254 -69.02 29.98 -11.26
CA TRP A 254 -68.83 31.16 -10.42
C TRP A 254 -67.76 32.11 -10.97
N GLY A 255 -66.87 31.62 -11.84
CA GLY A 255 -65.94 32.46 -12.57
C GLY A 255 -66.66 33.46 -13.47
N GLU A 256 -67.72 33.02 -14.17
CA GLU A 256 -68.56 33.89 -14.99
C GLU A 256 -69.33 34.93 -14.17
N VAL A 257 -69.91 34.51 -13.03
CA VAL A 257 -70.61 35.42 -12.12
C VAL A 257 -69.63 36.47 -11.55
N PHE A 258 -68.42 36.05 -11.16
CA PHE A 258 -67.38 36.95 -10.68
C PHE A 258 -66.96 37.96 -11.76
N GLU A 259 -66.71 37.49 -12.98
CA GLU A 259 -66.35 38.35 -14.12
C GLU A 259 -67.46 39.34 -14.46
N ALA A 260 -68.73 38.91 -14.40
CA ALA A 260 -69.88 39.79 -14.61
C ALA A 260 -70.02 40.86 -13.52
N LEU A 261 -69.75 40.51 -12.25
CA LEU A 261 -69.87 41.45 -11.13
C LEU A 261 -68.73 42.46 -11.13
N TYR A 262 -67.50 41.98 -11.17
CA TYR A 262 -66.31 42.81 -10.95
C TYR A 262 -65.66 43.27 -12.27
N GLY A 263 -66.10 42.77 -13.43
CA GLY A 263 -65.53 43.11 -14.73
C GLY A 263 -64.07 42.68 -14.89
N LYS A 264 -63.67 41.61 -14.19
CA LYS A 264 -62.33 41.00 -14.18
C LYS A 264 -62.43 39.51 -13.97
N LYS A 265 -61.52 38.74 -14.57
CA LYS A 265 -61.42 37.31 -14.31
C LYS A 265 -60.82 37.06 -12.93
N ALA A 266 -61.14 35.91 -12.34
CA ALA A 266 -60.49 35.45 -11.13
C ALA A 266 -58.98 35.28 -11.36
N GLY A 267 -58.16 35.84 -10.47
CA GLY A 267 -56.71 35.98 -10.59
C GLY A 267 -56.25 37.37 -11.05
N GLU A 268 -57.14 38.17 -11.65
CA GLU A 268 -56.83 39.52 -12.14
C GLU A 268 -57.37 40.64 -11.23
N PHE A 269 -58.28 40.34 -10.30
CA PHE A 269 -58.85 41.37 -9.43
C PHE A 269 -57.81 41.82 -8.40
N GLY A 270 -57.02 40.90 -7.86
CA GLY A 270 -55.92 41.16 -6.93
C GLY A 270 -54.85 42.13 -7.44
N THR A 271 -54.67 42.23 -8.77
CA THR A 271 -53.69 43.12 -9.41
C THR A 271 -54.24 44.52 -9.70
N CYS A 272 -55.55 44.76 -9.49
CA CYS A 272 -56.14 46.08 -9.67
C CYS A 272 -55.63 47.07 -8.61
N PRO A 273 -55.45 48.37 -8.97
CA PRO A 273 -55.15 49.43 -8.00
C PRO A 273 -56.12 49.45 -6.82
N LYS A 274 -55.65 49.87 -5.65
CA LYS A 274 -56.41 49.73 -4.40
C LYS A 274 -57.72 50.50 -4.45
N GLY A 275 -57.70 51.75 -4.93
CA GLY A 275 -58.90 52.56 -5.08
C GLY A 275 -59.89 52.01 -6.10
N LEU A 276 -59.42 51.41 -7.20
CA LEU A 276 -60.29 50.78 -8.20
C LEU A 276 -61.00 49.53 -7.64
N ARG A 277 -60.32 48.72 -6.82
CA ARG A 277 -60.96 47.58 -6.14
C ARG A 277 -62.09 48.02 -5.23
N ARG A 278 -61.82 49.00 -4.34
CA ARG A 278 -62.83 49.58 -3.44
C ARG A 278 -64.04 50.12 -4.21
N LEU A 279 -63.79 50.83 -5.31
CA LEU A 279 -64.85 51.36 -6.16
C LEU A 279 -65.71 50.23 -6.77
N LYS A 280 -65.08 49.15 -7.24
CA LYS A 280 -65.78 47.98 -7.79
C LYS A 280 -66.59 47.23 -6.72
N ASP A 281 -66.06 47.09 -5.52
CA ASP A 281 -66.79 46.52 -4.38
C ASP A 281 -68.04 47.33 -4.06
N CYS A 282 -67.94 48.66 -4.07
CA CYS A 282 -69.09 49.57 -3.90
C CYS A 282 -70.10 49.44 -5.05
N GLU A 283 -69.63 49.44 -6.30
CA GLU A 283 -70.48 49.29 -7.47
C GLU A 283 -71.28 47.98 -7.44
N VAL A 284 -70.59 46.88 -7.12
CA VAL A 284 -71.22 45.56 -6.98
C VAL A 284 -72.23 45.57 -5.83
N THR A 285 -71.88 46.14 -4.68
CA THR A 285 -72.80 46.31 -3.55
C THR A 285 -74.08 47.04 -3.98
N ILE A 286 -73.95 48.19 -4.63
CA ILE A 286 -75.09 49.02 -5.08
C ILE A 286 -75.98 48.25 -6.06
N LYS A 287 -75.39 47.50 -7.00
CA LYS A 287 -76.13 46.68 -7.98
C LYS A 287 -76.89 45.53 -7.33
N VAL A 288 -76.30 44.87 -6.33
CA VAL A 288 -76.84 43.66 -5.72
C VAL A 288 -77.88 43.96 -4.64
N VAL A 289 -77.73 45.05 -3.91
CA VAL A 289 -78.66 45.43 -2.83
C VAL A 289 -80.05 45.75 -3.41
N GLN A 290 -81.04 44.94 -3.07
CA GLN A 290 -82.44 45.17 -3.43
C GLN A 290 -83.11 46.19 -2.51
N VAL A 291 -83.96 47.04 -3.07
CA VAL A 291 -84.86 47.89 -2.27
C VAL A 291 -86.00 47.00 -1.76
N VAL A 292 -86.06 46.76 -0.45
CA VAL A 292 -87.15 46.01 0.18
C VAL A 292 -88.49 46.72 -0.09
N ARG A 293 -89.56 45.96 -0.36
CA ARG A 293 -90.92 46.49 -0.56
C ARG A 293 -91.31 47.38 0.63
N GLY A 294 -91.41 48.69 0.41
CA GLY A 294 -91.78 49.69 1.43
C GLY A 294 -90.63 50.57 1.93
N ALA A 295 -89.37 50.25 1.61
CA ALA A 295 -88.23 51.14 1.87
C ALA A 295 -88.31 52.39 0.98
N ARG A 296 -87.87 53.55 1.51
CA ARG A 296 -87.77 54.78 0.70
C ARG A 296 -86.81 54.51 -0.46
N PRO A 297 -87.21 54.81 -1.71
CA PRO A 297 -86.32 54.59 -2.84
C PRO A 297 -85.08 55.48 -2.70
N SER A 298 -83.90 54.87 -2.56
CA SER A 298 -82.59 55.53 -2.55
C SER A 298 -82.15 55.95 -3.97
N PHE A 299 -83.11 56.39 -4.80
CA PHE A 299 -82.89 56.58 -6.23
C PHE A 299 -81.90 57.72 -6.48
N THR A 300 -81.99 58.78 -5.67
CA THR A 300 -81.08 59.93 -5.70
C THR A 300 -79.65 59.51 -5.41
N GLU A 301 -79.46 58.73 -4.34
CA GLU A 301 -78.13 58.28 -3.88
C GLU A 301 -77.52 57.28 -4.88
N ARG A 302 -78.33 56.36 -5.43
CA ARG A 302 -77.90 55.43 -6.49
C ARG A 302 -77.46 56.16 -7.75
N SER A 303 -78.26 57.12 -8.20
CA SER A 303 -77.94 57.89 -9.41
C SER A 303 -76.68 58.74 -9.24
N GLU A 304 -76.49 59.35 -8.06
CA GLU A 304 -75.26 60.08 -7.72
C GLU A 304 -74.05 59.14 -7.71
N ALA A 305 -74.15 57.99 -7.04
CA ALA A 305 -73.07 57.00 -6.96
C ALA A 305 -72.68 56.47 -8.35
N GLU A 306 -73.66 56.15 -9.21
CA GLU A 306 -73.40 55.69 -10.58
C GLU A 306 -72.72 56.75 -11.45
N ALA A 307 -73.09 58.03 -11.29
CA ALA A 307 -72.42 59.12 -11.98
C ALA A 307 -70.95 59.22 -11.54
N GLN A 308 -70.68 59.18 -10.23
CA GLN A 308 -69.33 59.25 -9.69
C GLN A 308 -68.49 58.03 -10.07
N ILE A 309 -69.03 56.81 -9.99
CA ILE A 309 -68.35 55.57 -10.41
C ILE A 309 -67.91 55.66 -11.86
N ARG A 310 -68.77 56.14 -12.77
CA ARG A 310 -68.41 56.32 -14.19
C ARG A 310 -67.27 57.30 -14.38
N THR A 311 -67.31 58.46 -13.72
CA THR A 311 -66.24 59.46 -13.80
C THR A 311 -64.92 58.90 -13.28
N ILE A 312 -64.93 58.20 -12.14
CA ILE A 312 -63.72 57.64 -11.54
C ILE A 312 -63.15 56.52 -12.43
N LYS A 313 -63.99 55.64 -13.00
CA LYS A 313 -63.54 54.60 -13.94
C LYS A 313 -62.81 55.18 -15.15
N GLN A 314 -63.32 56.26 -15.74
CA GLN A 314 -62.67 56.94 -16.86
C GLN A 314 -61.27 57.48 -16.47
N MET A 315 -61.10 57.93 -15.23
CA MET A 315 -59.78 58.36 -14.73
C MET A 315 -58.81 57.17 -14.61
N TYR A 316 -59.27 56.03 -14.08
CA TYR A 316 -58.47 54.80 -14.01
C TYR A 316 -58.16 54.17 -15.38
N GLU A 317 -59.02 54.37 -16.38
CA GLU A 317 -58.78 53.95 -17.76
C GLU A 317 -57.68 54.79 -18.43
N ARG A 318 -57.52 56.07 -18.03
CA ARG A 318 -56.50 56.97 -18.57
C ARG A 318 -55.12 56.70 -17.98
N ASP A 319 -55.04 56.61 -16.66
CA ASP A 319 -53.81 56.28 -15.93
C ASP A 319 -54.16 55.64 -14.59
N SER A 320 -53.88 54.34 -14.45
CA SER A 320 -54.28 53.56 -13.29
C SER A 320 -53.45 53.84 -12.03
N GLU A 321 -52.19 54.25 -12.18
CA GLU A 321 -51.27 54.50 -11.05
C GLU A 321 -51.33 55.95 -10.55
N GLU A 322 -51.57 56.90 -11.46
CA GLU A 322 -51.78 58.30 -11.10
C GLU A 322 -53.15 58.49 -10.45
N ALA A 323 -54.19 57.83 -10.97
CA ALA A 323 -55.55 57.93 -10.42
C ALA A 323 -55.64 57.47 -8.96
N ASP A 324 -54.90 56.44 -8.54
CA ASP A 324 -54.94 55.96 -7.14
C ASP A 324 -54.28 56.97 -6.16
N ARG A 325 -53.44 57.88 -6.66
CA ARG A 325 -52.80 58.94 -5.86
C ARG A 325 -53.53 60.29 -5.94
N ASP A 326 -54.43 60.46 -6.90
CA ASP A 326 -55.18 61.69 -7.09
C ASP A 326 -56.20 61.91 -5.96
N ALA A 327 -56.08 63.06 -5.27
CA ALA A 327 -56.96 63.43 -4.16
C ALA A 327 -58.43 63.57 -4.59
N ILE A 328 -58.70 63.96 -5.83
CA ILE A 328 -60.05 64.08 -6.39
C ILE A 328 -60.64 62.68 -6.56
N VAL A 329 -59.86 61.73 -7.08
CA VAL A 329 -60.27 60.32 -7.22
C VAL A 329 -60.53 59.71 -5.85
N GLN A 330 -59.64 59.89 -4.88
CA GLN A 330 -59.82 59.34 -3.53
C GLN A 330 -61.01 59.98 -2.81
N GLY A 331 -61.24 61.29 -2.97
CA GLY A 331 -62.42 61.97 -2.44
C GLY A 331 -63.72 61.46 -3.08
N GLY A 332 -63.70 61.21 -4.39
CA GLY A 332 -64.81 60.59 -5.12
C GLY A 332 -65.10 59.16 -4.64
N ILE A 333 -64.07 58.33 -4.46
CA ILE A 333 -64.22 56.97 -3.92
C ILE A 333 -64.85 57.02 -2.53
N ALA A 334 -64.37 57.89 -1.64
CA ALA A 334 -64.94 58.05 -0.29
C ALA A 334 -66.41 58.50 -0.32
N ARG A 335 -66.78 59.36 -1.28
CA ARG A 335 -68.19 59.76 -1.46
C ARG A 335 -69.05 58.59 -1.95
N VAL A 336 -68.56 57.80 -2.91
CA VAL A 336 -69.25 56.59 -3.38
C VAL A 336 -69.42 55.56 -2.25
N GLU A 337 -68.41 55.38 -1.39
CA GLU A 337 -68.51 54.51 -0.21
C GLU A 337 -69.58 54.99 0.76
N ALA A 338 -69.64 56.29 1.06
CA ALA A 338 -70.68 56.86 1.91
C ALA A 338 -72.08 56.66 1.32
N LEU A 339 -72.25 56.92 0.02
CA LEU A 339 -73.51 56.69 -0.69
C LEU A 339 -73.91 55.21 -0.68
N THR A 340 -72.94 54.30 -0.82
CA THR A 340 -73.17 52.85 -0.76
C THR A 340 -73.72 52.46 0.60
N GLU A 341 -73.15 52.98 1.69
CA GLU A 341 -73.65 52.73 3.05
C GLU A 341 -75.06 53.30 3.24
N GLU A 342 -75.33 54.52 2.78
CA GLU A 342 -76.68 55.12 2.80
C GLU A 342 -77.71 54.25 2.04
N ILE A 343 -77.35 53.74 0.87
CA ILE A 343 -78.19 52.84 0.06
C ILE A 343 -78.44 51.51 0.77
N VAL A 344 -77.40 50.92 1.37
CA VAL A 344 -77.50 49.66 2.12
C VAL A 344 -78.38 49.85 3.35
N GLN A 345 -78.23 50.94 4.10
CA GLN A 345 -79.06 51.26 5.27
C GLN A 345 -80.53 51.48 4.87
N ALA A 346 -80.77 52.27 3.82
CA ALA A 346 -82.13 52.48 3.31
C ALA A 346 -82.78 51.16 2.86
N ALA A 347 -82.02 50.27 2.22
CA ALA A 347 -82.50 48.96 1.78
C ALA A 347 -82.83 48.00 2.94
N ARG A 348 -82.10 48.08 4.05
CA ARG A 348 -82.40 47.30 5.27
C ARG A 348 -83.69 47.76 5.96
N GLY A 349 -84.17 48.96 5.65
CA GLY A 349 -85.27 49.61 6.37
C GLY A 349 -84.77 50.12 7.73
N ASP A 350 -85.37 51.20 8.24
CA ASP A 350 -85.14 51.61 9.62
C ASP A 350 -85.64 50.50 10.55
N ASP A 351 -84.75 49.59 10.97
CA ASP A 351 -84.95 48.66 12.07
C ASP A 351 -85.27 49.38 13.41
N ALA A 352 -85.28 50.72 13.41
CA ALA A 352 -85.75 51.54 14.51
C ALA A 352 -87.22 51.32 14.87
N ILE A 353 -88.06 50.78 13.97
CA ILE A 353 -89.49 50.54 14.28
C ILE A 353 -89.69 49.34 15.24
N PHE A 354 -88.73 48.43 15.38
CA PHE A 354 -88.82 47.31 16.32
C PHE A 354 -88.16 47.56 17.69
N LYS A 355 -87.65 48.78 17.98
CA LYS A 355 -87.03 49.11 19.28
C LYS A 355 -87.94 49.76 20.32
N GLU A 356 -89.23 49.99 20.05
CA GLU A 356 -90.13 50.65 21.02
C GLU A 356 -91.28 49.80 21.60
N THR A 357 -91.31 48.49 21.38
CA THR A 357 -92.22 47.60 22.13
C THR A 357 -91.51 46.32 22.55
N SER A 358 -90.71 46.40 23.61
CA SER A 358 -90.25 45.24 24.42
C SER A 358 -89.98 45.71 25.84
#